data_AF-A0A1I7SVA4-F1
#
_entry.id   AF-A0A1I7SVA4-F1
#
_cell.length_a   1.000
_cell.length_b   1.000
_cell.length_c   1.000
_cell.angle_alpha   90.00
_cell.angle_beta   90.00
_cell.angle_gamma   90.00
#
_symmetry.space_group_name_H-M   'P 1'
#
loop_
_entity.id
_entity.type
_entity.pdbx_description
1 polymer ?
#
loop_
_entity_poly.entity_id
_entity_poly.type
_entity_poly.pdbx_seq_one_letter_code
_entity_poly.pdbx_strand_id
1 'polypeptide(L)'
;MPTFDCPPPFDEYYCLNGGRCLADSTSEGGFAPFCQCQVNFSGPRCQNTLNPNVYGFATVGLDSPVRQYMVLSMLLVAFIIVSMGCLWYLCRSRDRQDNETVTFISTRPLSTDGSAQTSRSSVFTV
;
A
#
# COMPACT_ATOMS: atom_id res chain seq x y z
N MET A 1 9.24 -15.88 35.72
CA MET A 1 8.30 -15.90 36.86
C MET A 1 7.15 -16.84 36.51
N PRO A 2 6.95 -17.92 37.28
CA PRO A 2 5.81 -18.81 37.06
C PRO A 2 4.52 -18.10 37.47
N THR A 3 3.55 -18.07 36.57
CA THR A 3 2.21 -17.53 36.79
C THR A 3 1.23 -18.67 36.99
N PHE A 4 0.22 -18.47 37.83
CA PHE A 4 -0.83 -19.45 38.11
C PHE A 4 -2.22 -18.81 38.04
N ASP A 5 -3.25 -19.62 37.83
CA ASP A 5 -4.64 -19.15 37.80
C ASP A 5 -5.07 -18.70 39.20
N CYS A 6 -5.89 -17.64 39.26
CA CYS A 6 -6.35 -17.11 40.54
C CYS A 6 -7.24 -18.12 41.30
N PRO A 7 -7.19 -18.14 42.64
CA PRO A 7 -8.14 -18.93 43.42
C PRO A 7 -9.54 -18.30 43.38
N PRO A 8 -10.62 -19.09 43.52
CA PRO A 8 -11.96 -18.55 43.75
C PRO A 8 -11.99 -17.68 45.03
N PRO A 9 -12.70 -16.54 45.04
CA PRO A 9 -13.60 -16.01 44.00
C PRO A 9 -12.92 -15.04 43.01
N PHE A 10 -11.61 -14.81 43.11
CA PHE A 10 -10.92 -13.84 42.26
C PHE A 10 -11.00 -14.19 40.78
N ASP A 11 -10.93 -15.47 40.46
CA ASP A 11 -11.01 -15.94 39.07
C ASP A 11 -12.30 -15.52 38.34
N GLU A 12 -13.42 -15.41 39.07
CA GLU A 12 -14.73 -15.11 38.49
C GLU A 12 -15.06 -13.61 38.49
N TYR A 13 -14.64 -12.86 39.52
CA TYR A 13 -15.10 -11.48 39.73
C TYR A 13 -14.00 -10.42 39.60
N TYR A 14 -12.72 -10.81 39.58
CA TYR A 14 -11.63 -9.83 39.52
C TYR A 14 -11.50 -9.25 38.11
N CYS A 15 -11.39 -10.09 37.08
CA CYS A 15 -11.28 -9.63 35.70
C CYS A 15 -12.66 -9.49 35.05
N LEU A 16 -12.92 -8.34 34.43
CA LEU A 16 -14.19 -8.06 33.76
C LEU A 16 -14.13 -8.44 32.28
N ASN A 17 -15.29 -8.44 31.62
CA ASN A 17 -15.42 -8.61 30.17
C ASN A 17 -14.74 -9.89 29.63
N GLY A 18 -14.76 -10.97 30.41
CA GLY A 18 -14.17 -12.26 30.03
C GLY A 18 -12.64 -12.29 30.06
N GLY A 19 -11.99 -11.36 30.76
CA GLY A 19 -10.55 -11.43 31.02
C GLY A 19 -10.19 -12.60 31.94
N ARG A 20 -8.99 -13.17 31.76
CA ARG A 20 -8.48 -14.27 32.58
C ARG A 20 -7.66 -13.73 33.76
N CYS A 21 -7.91 -14.25 34.96
CA CYS A 21 -7.17 -13.87 36.16
C CYS A 21 -5.92 -14.73 36.34
N LEU A 22 -4.75 -14.08 36.44
CA LEU A 22 -3.47 -14.71 36.69
C LEU A 22 -2.80 -14.07 37.90
N ALA A 23 -1.99 -14.82 38.64
CA ALA A 23 -1.25 -14.32 39.77
C ALA A 23 0.24 -14.68 39.71
N ASP A 24 1.09 -13.81 40.23
CA ASP A 24 2.52 -14.07 40.43
C ASP A 24 2.81 -14.49 41.88
N SER A 25 3.52 -15.60 42.02
CA SER A 25 3.95 -16.21 43.29
C SER A 25 5.20 -15.55 43.89
N THR A 26 5.87 -14.67 43.13
CA THR A 26 7.17 -14.08 43.50
C THR A 26 7.04 -12.79 44.32
N SER A 27 5.82 -12.26 44.51
CA SER A 27 5.60 -11.06 45.31
C SER A 27 5.88 -11.33 46.81
N GLU A 28 6.36 -10.34 47.57
CA GLU A 28 6.70 -10.49 49.00
C GLU A 28 5.50 -10.87 49.91
N GLY A 29 4.29 -11.00 49.34
CA GLY A 29 3.09 -11.55 49.96
C GLY A 29 2.46 -12.74 49.21
N GLY A 30 3.18 -13.34 48.26
CA GLY A 30 2.82 -14.59 47.57
C GLY A 30 1.67 -14.52 46.57
N PHE A 31 0.91 -13.42 46.51
CA PHE A 31 -0.25 -13.28 45.65
C PHE A 31 -0.40 -11.85 45.09
N ALA A 32 -0.03 -11.69 43.82
CA ALA A 32 -0.25 -10.46 43.06
C ALA A 32 -1.11 -10.74 41.81
N PRO A 33 -2.44 -10.51 41.86
CA PRO A 33 -3.32 -10.80 40.73
C PRO A 33 -3.24 -9.72 39.64
N PHE A 34 -3.32 -10.16 38.39
CA PHE A 34 -3.40 -9.30 37.20
C PHE A 34 -4.30 -9.95 36.15
N CYS A 35 -4.86 -9.13 35.26
CA CYS A 35 -5.80 -9.59 34.25
C CYS A 35 -5.18 -9.66 32.86
N GLN A 36 -5.37 -10.79 32.19
CA GLN A 36 -5.15 -10.92 30.76
C GLN A 36 -6.46 -10.61 30.03
N CYS A 37 -6.53 -9.45 29.38
CA CYS A 37 -7.76 -8.98 28.72
C CYS A 37 -8.01 -9.62 27.37
N GLN A 38 -9.29 -9.80 27.05
CA GLN A 38 -9.74 -10.19 25.72
C GLN A 38 -9.53 -9.05 24.72
N VAL A 39 -9.58 -9.38 23.42
CA VAL A 39 -9.50 -8.39 22.35
C VAL A 39 -10.53 -7.27 22.55
N ASN A 40 -10.12 -6.04 22.28
CA ASN A 40 -10.93 -4.83 22.45
C ASN A 40 -11.26 -4.44 23.90
N PHE A 41 -10.63 -5.02 24.92
CA PHE A 41 -10.70 -4.55 26.30
C PHE A 41 -9.32 -4.21 26.88
N SER A 42 -9.30 -3.27 27.82
CA SER A 42 -8.07 -2.79 28.46
C SER A 42 -8.31 -2.30 29.89
N GLY A 43 -7.22 -1.93 30.55
CA GLY A 43 -7.22 -1.49 31.94
C GLY A 43 -6.83 -2.60 32.90
N PRO A 44 -6.54 -2.28 34.18
CA PRO A 44 -6.06 -3.24 35.17
C PRO A 44 -6.99 -4.45 35.38
N ARG A 45 -8.29 -4.27 35.12
CA ARG A 45 -9.33 -5.28 35.28
C ARG A 45 -10.14 -5.50 34.00
N CYS A 46 -9.60 -5.09 32.85
CA CYS A 46 -10.29 -5.18 31.55
C CYS A 46 -11.62 -4.42 31.49
N GLN A 47 -11.78 -3.37 32.30
CA GLN A 47 -13.03 -2.62 32.41
C GLN A 47 -13.27 -1.66 31.24
N ASN A 48 -12.20 -1.23 30.55
CA ASN A 48 -12.30 -0.26 29.47
C ASN A 48 -12.48 -0.97 28.14
N THR A 49 -13.45 -0.56 27.34
CA THR A 49 -13.50 -0.92 25.92
C THR A 49 -12.44 -0.13 25.17
N LEU A 50 -11.57 -0.82 24.44
CA LEU A 50 -10.66 -0.18 23.49
C LEU A 50 -11.50 0.33 22.33
N ASN A 51 -11.55 1.65 22.18
CA ASN A 51 -12.07 2.23 20.96
C ASN A 51 -11.02 2.02 19.86
N PRO A 52 -11.30 1.22 18.82
CA PRO A 52 -10.36 0.96 17.72
C PRO A 52 -9.93 2.23 16.98
N ASN A 53 -10.73 3.31 17.10
CA ASN A 53 -10.45 4.61 16.50
C ASN A 53 -9.43 5.46 17.29
N VAL A 54 -9.14 5.10 18.55
CA VAL A 54 -8.28 5.90 19.46
C VAL A 54 -6.94 5.20 19.71
N TYR A 55 -6.97 3.88 19.89
CA TYR A 55 -5.77 3.06 20.03
C TYR A 55 -5.60 2.32 18.70
N GLY A 56 -4.93 2.96 17.74
CA GLY A 56 -4.82 2.54 16.34
C GLY A 56 -4.14 1.18 16.11
N PHE A 57 -4.75 0.10 16.60
CA PHE A 57 -4.28 -1.28 16.47
C PHE A 57 -5.37 -2.25 15.98
N ALA A 58 -6.63 -1.86 15.96
CA ALA A 58 -7.66 -2.67 15.32
C ALA A 58 -7.66 -2.40 13.82
N THR A 59 -6.87 -3.19 13.09
CA THR A 59 -7.06 -3.66 11.69
C THR A 59 -5.73 -3.88 10.94
N VAL A 60 -4.70 -4.41 11.61
CA VAL A 60 -3.78 -5.33 10.91
C VAL A 60 -4.36 -6.74 11.02
N GLY A 61 -5.38 -7.02 10.21
CA GLY A 61 -5.92 -8.37 10.07
C GLY A 61 -7.43 -8.45 10.22
N LEU A 62 -8.05 -8.99 9.18
CA LEU A 62 -9.43 -9.45 9.07
C LEU A 62 -10.49 -8.33 8.92
N ASP A 63 -10.86 -8.13 7.66
CA ASP A 63 -12.10 -7.49 7.17
C ASP A 63 -12.21 -5.96 7.27
N SER A 64 -11.26 -5.27 6.65
CA SER A 64 -11.37 -3.84 6.35
C SER A 64 -11.33 -3.58 4.83
N PRO A 65 -12.19 -2.69 4.29
CA PRO A 65 -12.27 -2.40 2.86
C PRO A 65 -10.96 -1.86 2.28
N VAL A 66 -10.00 -1.46 3.13
CA VAL A 66 -8.64 -1.08 2.74
C VAL A 66 -7.88 -2.21 2.02
N ARG A 67 -8.10 -3.50 2.29
CA ARG A 67 -7.42 -4.57 1.52
C ARG A 67 -7.84 -4.56 0.05
N GLN A 68 -9.13 -4.31 -0.19
CA GLN A 68 -9.67 -4.21 -1.55
C GLN A 68 -9.14 -2.95 -2.25
N TYR A 69 -9.08 -1.81 -1.55
CA TYR A 69 -8.52 -0.57 -2.09
C TYR A 69 -6.99 -0.63 -2.33
N MET A 70 -6.24 -1.36 -1.48
CA MET A 70 -4.79 -1.57 -1.66
C MET A 70 -4.47 -2.37 -2.93
N VAL A 71 -5.21 -3.46 -3.19
CA VAL A 71 -5.01 -4.28 -4.39
C VAL A 71 -5.37 -3.51 -5.66
N LEU A 72 -6.50 -2.80 -5.66
CA LEU A 72 -6.91 -1.95 -6.80
C LEU A 72 -5.89 -0.83 -7.07
N SER A 73 -5.35 -0.20 -6.02
CA SER A 73 -4.29 0.82 -6.14
C SER A 73 -3.03 0.26 -6.79
N MET A 74 -2.56 -0.91 -6.35
CA MET A 74 -1.36 -1.55 -6.91
C MET A 74 -1.54 -1.92 -8.40
N LEU A 75 -2.71 -2.40 -8.78
CA LEU A 75 -3.02 -2.70 -10.18
C LEU A 75 -3.00 -1.43 -11.05
N LEU A 76 -3.66 -0.36 -10.60
CA LEU A 76 -3.69 0.91 -11.34
C LEU A 76 -2.28 1.50 -11.53
N VAL A 77 -1.45 1.49 -10.48
CA VAL A 77 -0.07 1.99 -10.56
C VAL A 77 0.76 1.15 -11.53
N ALA A 78 0.60 -0.17 -11.53
CA ALA A 78 1.28 -1.05 -12.47
C ALA A 78 0.89 -0.75 -13.93
N PHE A 79 -0.40 -0.54 -14.21
CA PHE A 79 -0.85 -0.16 -15.55
C PHE A 79 -0.28 1.19 -16.02
N ILE A 80 -0.17 2.17 -15.12
CA ILE A 80 0.44 3.47 -15.43
C ILE A 80 1.92 3.30 -15.78
N ILE A 81 2.67 2.52 -15.02
CA ILE A 81 4.09 2.27 -15.29
C ILE A 81 4.28 1.54 -16.62
N VAL A 82 3.49 0.51 -16.90
CA VAL A 82 3.57 -0.25 -18.16
C VAL A 82 3.21 0.62 -19.36
N SER A 83 2.14 1.40 -19.27
CA SER A 83 1.73 2.31 -20.35
C SER A 83 2.78 3.39 -20.62
N MET A 84 3.35 4.00 -19.58
CA MET A 84 4.44 4.97 -19.73
C MET A 84 5.71 4.33 -20.32
N GLY A 85 6.06 3.12 -19.89
CA GLY A 85 7.17 2.35 -20.47
C GLY A 85 6.94 1.99 -21.94
N CYS A 86 5.72 1.57 -22.29
CA CYS A 86 5.33 1.28 -23.66
C CYS A 86 5.37 2.55 -24.53
N LEU A 87 4.79 3.66 -24.07
CA LEU A 87 4.84 4.93 -24.80
C LEU A 87 6.27 5.42 -24.99
N TRP A 88 7.11 5.31 -23.95
CA TRP A 88 8.52 5.67 -24.05
C TRP A 88 9.26 4.79 -25.06
N TYR A 89 9.01 3.47 -25.04
CA TYR A 89 9.60 2.53 -26.00
C TYR A 89 9.14 2.80 -27.43
N LEU A 90 7.85 3.06 -27.63
CA LEU A 90 7.27 3.33 -28.95
C LEU A 90 7.74 4.67 -29.51
N CYS A 91 7.74 5.74 -28.71
CA CYS A 91 8.28 7.04 -29.12
C CYS A 91 9.76 6.92 -29.50
N ARG A 92 10.56 6.22 -28.68
CA ARG A 92 11.98 5.94 -28.99
C ARG A 92 12.14 5.12 -30.27
N SER A 93 11.24 4.18 -30.54
CA SER A 93 11.26 3.39 -31.77
C SER A 93 10.88 4.22 -33.00
N ARG A 94 10.02 5.22 -32.83
CA ARG A 94 9.56 6.11 -33.89
C ARG A 94 10.61 7.17 -34.24
N ASP A 95 11.30 7.72 -33.24
CA ASP A 95 12.48 8.55 -33.46
C ASP A 95 13.57 7.80 -34.27
N ARG A 96 13.66 6.48 -34.08
CA ARG A 96 14.57 5.64 -34.87
C ARG A 96 14.11 5.51 -36.33
N GLN A 97 12.81 5.46 -36.61
CA GLN A 97 12.26 5.41 -37.97
C GLN A 97 12.37 6.76 -38.70
N ASP A 98 12.15 7.89 -38.01
CA ASP A 98 12.34 9.22 -38.61
C ASP A 98 13.80 9.44 -39.02
N ASN A 99 14.75 8.88 -38.26
CA ASN A 99 16.17 8.95 -38.59
C ASN A 99 16.54 8.14 -39.85
N GLU A 100 15.87 7.01 -40.12
CA GLU A 100 16.10 6.22 -41.34
C GLU A 100 15.48 6.89 -42.57
N THR A 101 14.31 7.53 -42.44
CA THR A 101 13.65 8.24 -43.55
C THR A 101 14.42 9.49 -44.00
N VAL A 102 15.07 10.19 -43.07
CA VAL A 102 15.96 11.33 -43.38
C VAL A 102 17.25 10.86 -44.08
N THR A 103 17.70 9.63 -43.81
CA THR A 103 18.92 9.08 -44.43
C THR A 103 18.72 8.71 -45.92
N PHE A 104 17.50 8.35 -46.33
CA PHE A 104 17.20 8.05 -47.75
C PHE A 104 17.06 9.29 -48.65
N ILE A 105 16.81 10.48 -48.09
CA ILE A 105 16.76 11.73 -48.87
C ILE A 105 18.16 12.39 -48.96
N SER A 106 19.11 11.98 -48.11
CA SER A 106 20.46 12.56 -48.03
C SER A 106 21.51 11.79 -48.84
N THR A 107 21.17 11.22 -49.99
CA THR A 107 22.17 10.68 -50.93
C THR A 107 21.74 10.79 -52.39
N ARG A 108 21.68 12.02 -52.94
CA ARG A 108 22.07 12.25 -54.35
C ARG A 108 22.82 13.58 -54.52
N PRO A 109 23.91 13.58 -55.31
CA PRO A 109 24.80 14.72 -55.46
C PRO A 109 24.32 15.70 -56.54
N LEU A 110 24.69 16.97 -56.33
CA LEU A 110 25.10 17.98 -57.32
C LEU A 110 24.23 18.16 -58.59
N SER A 111 23.46 19.25 -58.64
CA SER A 111 23.36 20.11 -59.85
C SER A 111 22.49 21.35 -59.61
N THR A 112 23.16 22.51 -59.66
CA THR A 112 22.76 23.75 -60.34
C THR A 112 21.34 24.32 -60.20
N ASP A 113 21.35 25.57 -59.74
CA ASP A 113 20.57 26.73 -60.20
C ASP A 113 19.23 27.08 -59.55
N GLY A 114 19.15 28.35 -59.14
CA GLY A 114 18.02 29.23 -59.31
C GLY A 114 16.66 28.88 -58.68
N SER A 115 16.24 29.78 -57.78
CA SER A 115 14.87 30.31 -57.65
C SER A 115 14.07 29.87 -56.43
N ALA A 116 13.57 30.90 -55.76
CA ALA A 116 12.63 30.90 -54.66
C ALA A 116 11.38 30.06 -54.95
N GLN A 117 10.86 29.36 -53.94
CA GLN A 117 9.41 29.15 -53.85
C GLN A 117 8.93 28.87 -52.41
N THR A 118 8.04 29.77 -51.99
CA THR A 118 7.18 29.76 -50.83
C THR A 118 6.48 28.41 -50.65
N SER A 119 6.75 27.71 -49.55
CA SER A 119 6.05 26.44 -49.24
C SER A 119 4.70 26.73 -48.59
N ARG A 120 3.66 26.71 -49.42
CA ARG A 120 2.26 26.68 -49.01
C ARG A 120 1.89 25.21 -48.76
N SER A 121 1.67 24.82 -47.51
CA SER A 121 1.17 23.49 -47.18
C SER A 121 -0.31 23.39 -47.53
N SER A 122 -0.62 22.79 -48.68
CA SER A 122 -1.95 22.28 -49.00
C SER A 122 -1.93 20.77 -48.86
N VAL A 123 -2.51 20.27 -47.76
CA VAL A 123 -2.85 18.85 -47.60
C VAL A 123 -4.13 18.60 -48.40
N PHE A 124 -4.05 17.73 -49.42
CA PHE A 124 -5.21 17.21 -50.13
C PHE A 124 -5.20 15.68 -50.15
N THR A 125 -6.42 15.19 -49.97
CA THR A 125 -7.02 13.86 -49.74
C THR A 125 -6.67 12.72 -50.70
N VAL A 126 -6.79 11.48 -50.19
CA VAL A 126 -7.82 10.50 -50.62
C VAL A 126 -8.40 9.84 -49.36
#